data_AF-A0A8A4Z8Y1-F1
#
_entry.id   AF-A0A8A4Z8Y1-F1
#
_cell.length_a   1.000
_cell.length_b   1.000
_cell.length_c   1.000
_cell.angle_alpha   90.00
_cell.angle_beta   90.00
_cell.angle_gamma   90.00
#
_symmetry.space_group_name_H-M   'P 1'
#
loop_
_entity.id
_entity.type
_entity.pdbx_description
1 polymer ?
#
loop_
_entity_poly.entity_id
_entity_poly.type
_entity_poly.pdbx_seq_one_letter_code
_entity_poly.pdbx_strand_id
1 'polypeptide(L)'
;MPQFLDSARPRVPAERRAFAPAEPAIPAGKISVLGRRSVTSVLVSGLIVTMFTSPTFAAPVTSSDRASRPQSAEVAGRERPASSLLYRSSASRFGTWSTPWTFDHTVVRVTPDPAPAPPASPEPDPDPDESDLTGTAADVALVDESPIDDAAADAALAEAAATEAEPTAEELAEDELSLSADLSATGLAQTDAAGATAAATRVATYHPFAISAPANISLGSGAKFESSSSTRTAAFLRGTPVINHTTWTIATAIATSSSPLAKVKNLKTGVTTTIRIPSTAKSTNDSDKAMTVIQPDGYTAYECYKMTKVGTNSWTTTSMVKQDLRSTGLAVGTRASGVSQLMGLIRAKEVAAKKIPHTIAIAIPDAMLKTGYVWPARRQDSNASSAYKGQVPMGTMLAIPPSVNVSSLGLSAEGLALARALQDYGGHIVERAGMVALYAEPSADAAAIARMKVDWRKLYPLMRVVTNNTSTNIGGGGTRRQPAAGALQ
;
A
#
# COMPACT_ATOMS: atom_id res chain seq x y z
N MET A 1 2.44 85.70 -40.24
CA MET A 1 1.41 84.79 -40.79
C MET A 1 0.68 84.09 -39.64
N PRO A 2 -0.60 83.68 -39.80
CA PRO A 2 -1.44 83.02 -38.79
C PRO A 2 -1.27 81.46 -38.87
N GLN A 3 -2.05 80.53 -38.30
CA GLN A 3 -3.48 80.43 -37.86
C GLN A 3 -3.57 79.56 -36.56
N PHE A 4 -4.66 79.44 -35.76
CA PHE A 4 -6.14 79.39 -35.99
C PHE A 4 -6.60 78.11 -36.73
N LEU A 5 -7.72 77.40 -36.43
CA LEU A 5 -8.84 77.47 -35.47
C LEU A 5 -8.99 76.06 -34.78
N ASP A 6 -9.74 75.74 -33.71
CA ASP A 6 -11.13 76.02 -33.26
C ASP A 6 -12.21 75.49 -34.25
N SER A 7 -13.31 74.81 -33.91
CA SER A 7 -14.00 74.42 -32.64
C SER A 7 -14.40 72.89 -32.71
N ALA A 8 -15.37 72.24 -32.04
CA ALA A 8 -16.48 72.63 -31.15
C ALA A 8 -17.03 71.47 -30.26
N ARG A 9 -17.91 71.85 -29.32
CA ARG A 9 -19.05 71.12 -28.67
C ARG A 9 -20.17 72.19 -28.49
N PRO A 10 -21.49 71.92 -28.30
CA PRO A 10 -22.01 70.98 -27.28
C PRO A 10 -23.48 70.45 -27.44
N ARG A 11 -23.99 69.89 -26.32
CA ARG A 11 -25.40 69.75 -25.85
C ARG A 11 -26.17 68.46 -26.18
N VAL A 12 -27.13 68.23 -25.27
CA VAL A 12 -27.97 67.06 -25.01
C VAL A 12 -29.39 67.58 -24.78
N PRO A 13 -30.43 66.80 -25.13
CA PRO A 13 -31.61 66.71 -24.28
C PRO A 13 -31.82 65.26 -23.80
N ALA A 14 -32.42 65.10 -22.62
CA ALA A 14 -32.70 63.81 -22.02
C ALA A 14 -34.21 63.61 -21.87
N GLU A 15 -34.68 62.39 -22.06
CA GLU A 15 -35.98 61.94 -21.54
C GLU A 15 -35.82 60.63 -20.76
N ARG A 16 -36.65 60.46 -19.74
CA ARG A 16 -36.81 59.23 -18.97
C ARG A 16 -38.19 58.63 -19.27
N ARG A 17 -38.26 57.32 -19.45
CA ARG A 17 -39.35 56.50 -18.90
C ARG A 17 -38.87 55.05 -18.73
N ALA A 18 -39.38 54.40 -17.69
CA ALA A 18 -39.00 53.04 -17.32
C ALA A 18 -40.13 52.07 -17.68
N PHE A 19 -39.79 50.81 -17.91
CA PHE A 19 -40.62 49.66 -17.56
C PHE A 19 -39.73 48.46 -17.21
N ALA A 20 -40.24 47.56 -16.37
CA ALA A 20 -39.48 46.44 -15.79
C ALA A 20 -39.45 45.19 -16.71
N PRO A 21 -38.46 44.29 -16.55
CA PRO A 21 -38.49 42.96 -17.17
C PRO A 21 -39.62 42.11 -16.56
N ALA A 22 -40.19 41.21 -17.36
CA ALA A 22 -41.30 40.34 -16.95
C ALA A 22 -40.83 38.89 -16.68
N GLU A 23 -41.34 38.30 -15.61
CA GLU A 23 -41.20 36.87 -15.32
C GLU A 23 -42.21 36.02 -16.12
N PRO A 24 -41.84 34.83 -16.61
CA PRO A 24 -42.80 33.80 -17.02
C PRO A 24 -43.16 32.90 -15.83
N ALA A 25 -44.33 33.11 -15.23
CA ALA A 25 -44.82 32.29 -14.12
C ALA A 25 -45.20 30.86 -14.58
N ILE A 26 -44.76 29.84 -13.82
CA ILE A 26 -45.13 28.43 -14.05
C ILE A 26 -46.45 28.13 -13.29
N PRO A 27 -47.49 27.56 -13.94
CA PRO A 27 -48.78 27.35 -13.30
C PRO A 27 -48.78 26.15 -12.34
N ALA A 28 -49.38 26.33 -11.16
CA ALA A 28 -49.49 25.30 -10.14
C ALA A 28 -50.61 24.27 -10.45
N GLY A 29 -50.22 23.10 -10.97
CA GLY A 29 -51.12 21.95 -11.15
C GLY A 29 -51.10 20.99 -9.95
N LYS A 30 -52.26 20.73 -9.33
CA LYS A 30 -52.42 19.65 -8.35
C LYS A 30 -52.55 18.31 -9.06
N ILE A 31 -51.85 17.26 -8.59
CA ILE A 31 -52.33 15.87 -8.68
C ILE A 31 -51.72 15.02 -7.54
N SER A 32 -52.52 14.04 -7.12
CA SER A 32 -52.43 13.23 -5.90
C SER A 32 -51.09 12.57 -5.57
N VAL A 33 -50.81 12.47 -4.25
CA VAL A 33 -50.04 11.36 -3.68
C VAL A 33 -50.69 10.04 -4.09
N LEU A 34 -49.92 9.12 -4.68
CA LEU A 34 -50.34 7.74 -4.88
C LEU A 34 -49.40 6.79 -4.10
N GLY A 35 -49.99 5.82 -3.42
CA GLY A 35 -49.28 4.96 -2.48
C GLY A 35 -48.30 3.98 -3.13
N ARG A 36 -47.41 3.43 -2.29
CA ARG A 36 -46.45 2.36 -2.62
C ARG A 36 -47.09 1.27 -3.48
N ARG A 37 -46.58 1.05 -4.69
CA ARG A 37 -46.77 -0.22 -5.41
C ARG A 37 -45.59 -1.14 -5.09
N SER A 38 -45.85 -2.22 -4.38
CA SER A 38 -44.87 -3.29 -4.19
C SER A 38 -44.57 -3.94 -5.54
N VAL A 39 -43.33 -3.82 -6.02
CA VAL A 39 -42.84 -4.63 -7.15
C VAL A 39 -42.17 -5.87 -6.57
N THR A 40 -42.89 -6.98 -6.59
CA THR A 40 -42.33 -8.29 -6.22
C THR A 40 -41.38 -8.74 -7.33
N SER A 41 -40.09 -8.45 -7.20
CA SER A 41 -39.06 -8.98 -8.10
C SER A 41 -38.94 -10.49 -7.91
N VAL A 42 -39.43 -11.24 -8.88
CA VAL A 42 -39.28 -12.71 -8.93
C VAL A 42 -37.81 -13.06 -9.13
N LEU A 43 -37.24 -13.88 -8.24
CA LEU A 43 -35.94 -14.49 -8.49
C LEU A 43 -36.07 -15.52 -9.61
N VAL A 44 -35.52 -15.21 -10.79
CA VAL A 44 -35.22 -16.21 -11.82
C VAL A 44 -33.80 -16.72 -11.57
N SER A 45 -33.69 -17.78 -10.77
CA SER A 45 -32.40 -18.38 -10.40
C SER A 45 -31.78 -19.15 -11.57
N GLY A 46 -31.05 -18.44 -12.43
CA GLY A 46 -30.29 -19.00 -13.57
C GLY A 46 -29.06 -19.81 -13.15
N LEU A 47 -29.26 -20.96 -12.50
CA LEU A 47 -28.19 -21.87 -12.10
C LEU A 47 -27.72 -22.72 -13.29
N ILE A 48 -26.62 -22.34 -13.93
CA ILE A 48 -25.95 -23.18 -14.94
C ILE A 48 -25.20 -24.30 -14.22
N VAL A 49 -25.87 -25.45 -14.03
CA VAL A 49 -25.22 -26.70 -13.63
C VAL A 49 -24.60 -27.33 -14.87
N THR A 50 -23.26 -27.32 -14.96
CA THR A 50 -22.55 -28.11 -15.97
C THR A 50 -22.63 -29.58 -15.58
N MET A 51 -23.54 -30.34 -16.20
CA MET A 51 -23.62 -31.79 -16.01
C MET A 51 -22.40 -32.47 -16.64
N PHE A 52 -21.64 -33.20 -15.82
CA PHE A 52 -20.73 -34.23 -16.31
C PHE A 52 -21.36 -35.61 -16.12
N THR A 53 -21.40 -36.40 -17.19
CA THR A 53 -21.98 -37.74 -17.22
C THR A 53 -21.01 -38.79 -16.70
N SER A 54 -21.43 -39.59 -15.72
CA SER A 54 -20.67 -40.73 -15.22
C SER A 54 -21.05 -42.00 -16.00
N PRO A 55 -20.10 -42.74 -16.60
CA PRO A 55 -20.35 -44.09 -17.07
C PRO A 55 -20.22 -45.10 -15.92
N THR A 56 -21.31 -45.78 -15.59
CA THR A 56 -21.32 -46.89 -14.62
C THR A 56 -20.72 -48.15 -15.22
N PHE A 57 -19.90 -48.88 -14.44
CA PHE A 57 -19.60 -50.29 -14.71
C PHE A 57 -19.70 -51.13 -13.43
N ALA A 58 -20.38 -52.26 -13.55
CA ALA A 58 -20.39 -53.39 -12.60
C ALA A 58 -20.11 -54.66 -13.44
N ALA A 59 -19.82 -55.85 -12.91
CA ALA A 59 -19.83 -56.42 -11.56
C ALA A 59 -18.72 -57.52 -11.54
N PRO A 60 -18.74 -58.61 -10.73
CA PRO A 60 -19.56 -58.96 -9.55
C PRO A 60 -18.72 -59.39 -8.32
N VAL A 61 -19.43 -59.82 -7.26
CA VAL A 61 -18.88 -60.58 -6.14
C VAL A 61 -19.42 -62.01 -6.18
N THR A 62 -18.60 -63.00 -5.82
CA THR A 62 -19.04 -64.36 -5.44
C THR A 62 -18.47 -64.74 -4.07
N SER A 63 -19.10 -65.69 -3.39
CA SER A 63 -18.85 -66.03 -1.99
C SER A 63 -18.73 -67.54 -1.76
N SER A 64 -17.99 -67.97 -0.73
CA SER A 64 -18.35 -69.13 0.13
C SER A 64 -17.35 -69.38 1.30
N ASP A 65 -17.88 -69.23 2.51
CA ASP A 65 -17.89 -70.16 3.66
C ASP A 65 -16.64 -70.89 4.27
N ARG A 66 -16.74 -71.03 5.60
CA ARG A 66 -16.34 -72.18 6.48
C ARG A 66 -14.87 -72.58 6.74
N ALA A 67 -14.29 -71.92 7.74
CA ALA A 67 -13.61 -72.45 8.96
C ALA A 67 -12.98 -73.87 9.05
N SER A 68 -11.76 -73.94 9.64
CA SER A 68 -11.39 -74.88 10.72
C SER A 68 -10.07 -74.50 11.45
N ARG A 69 -9.77 -75.14 12.59
CA ARG A 69 -8.65 -74.88 13.55
C ARG A 69 -7.97 -76.22 13.93
N PRO A 70 -6.67 -76.28 14.26
CA PRO A 70 -6.17 -76.38 15.67
C PRO A 70 -5.03 -75.36 15.99
N GLN A 71 -4.67 -74.96 17.23
CA GLN A 71 -4.03 -75.64 18.41
C GLN A 71 -2.61 -76.20 18.17
N SER A 72 -1.63 -76.21 19.11
CA SER A 72 -1.36 -75.45 20.38
C SER A 72 0.00 -75.87 20.98
N ALA A 73 0.81 -74.93 21.53
CA ALA A 73 1.98 -75.08 22.46
C ALA A 73 2.68 -73.69 22.60
N GLU A 74 3.13 -73.08 23.72
CA GLU A 74 3.56 -73.51 25.09
C GLU A 74 4.89 -74.30 25.09
N VAL A 75 5.91 -74.15 25.97
CA VAL A 75 6.16 -73.65 27.35
C VAL A 75 7.64 -73.14 27.37
N ALA A 76 8.17 -72.14 28.10
CA ALA A 76 7.73 -70.97 28.88
C ALA A 76 8.96 -70.03 29.07
N GLY A 77 9.24 -69.41 30.24
CA GLY A 77 10.48 -68.62 30.47
C GLY A 77 10.74 -68.13 31.91
N ARG A 78 11.95 -67.61 32.20
CA ARG A 78 12.30 -66.89 33.45
C ARG A 78 13.65 -66.12 33.41
N GLU A 79 13.72 -65.07 34.24
CA GLU A 79 14.90 -64.48 34.91
C GLU A 79 15.99 -63.64 34.17
N ARG A 80 16.69 -62.85 35.01
CA ARG A 80 17.79 -61.87 34.78
C ARG A 80 19.00 -62.33 35.65
N PRO A 81 20.19 -61.67 35.76
CA PRO A 81 20.58 -60.31 35.34
C PRO A 81 22.05 -60.12 34.83
N ALA A 82 22.44 -58.83 34.67
CA ALA A 82 23.81 -58.29 34.58
C ALA A 82 24.59 -58.59 33.28
N SER A 83 25.65 -57.85 32.88
CA SER A 83 26.37 -56.75 33.55
C SER A 83 26.58 -55.53 32.64
N SER A 84 27.07 -54.43 33.22
CA SER A 84 27.39 -53.16 32.54
C SER A 84 28.77 -53.13 31.87
N LEU A 85 28.94 -52.20 30.92
CA LEU A 85 30.24 -51.58 30.62
C LEU A 85 30.01 -50.11 30.20
N LEU A 86 30.99 -49.24 30.46
CA LEU A 86 30.85 -47.79 30.38
C LEU A 86 31.63 -47.18 29.21
N TYR A 87 31.15 -46.02 28.73
CA TYR A 87 32.05 -44.95 28.32
C TYR A 87 31.63 -43.61 28.96
N ARG A 88 32.57 -42.68 29.12
CA ARG A 88 32.42 -41.51 30.00
C ARG A 88 32.17 -40.21 29.22
N SER A 89 31.41 -39.31 29.82
CA SER A 89 31.55 -37.87 29.60
C SER A 89 32.50 -37.27 30.63
N SER A 90 33.22 -36.22 30.25
CA SER A 90 34.18 -35.49 31.10
C SER A 90 33.54 -34.22 31.67
N ALA A 91 33.79 -33.94 32.95
CA ALA A 91 33.37 -32.71 33.63
C ALA A 91 34.56 -32.04 34.32
N SER A 92 34.64 -30.72 34.24
CA SER A 92 35.62 -29.87 34.94
C SER A 92 34.98 -29.18 36.14
N ARG A 93 35.72 -29.06 37.25
CA ARG A 93 35.28 -28.43 38.51
C ARG A 93 36.37 -27.50 39.07
N PHE A 94 36.00 -26.83 40.17
CA PHE A 94 36.75 -25.91 41.02
C PHE A 94 36.71 -24.43 40.59
N GLY A 95 36.66 -23.46 41.51
CA GLY A 95 36.74 -23.55 42.98
C GLY A 95 35.62 -22.78 43.72
N THR A 96 35.47 -23.04 45.02
CA THR A 96 34.54 -22.36 45.93
C THR A 96 35.28 -21.40 46.85
N TRP A 97 34.71 -20.22 47.10
CA TRP A 97 35.03 -19.35 48.24
C TRP A 97 33.74 -18.93 48.94
N SER A 98 33.78 -18.77 50.26
CA SER A 98 32.59 -18.52 51.09
C SER A 98 32.91 -17.65 52.30
N THR A 99 32.17 -16.56 52.47
CA THR A 99 32.20 -15.69 53.65
C THR A 99 30.76 -15.35 54.03
N PRO A 100 30.34 -15.49 55.30
CA PRO A 100 28.97 -15.28 55.71
C PRO A 100 28.62 -13.79 55.86
N TRP A 101 27.37 -13.44 55.55
CA TRP A 101 26.74 -12.20 56.01
C TRP A 101 25.52 -12.57 56.85
N THR A 102 25.50 -12.10 58.09
CA THR A 102 24.36 -12.24 59.01
C THR A 102 23.35 -11.12 58.78
N PHE A 103 22.09 -11.48 58.56
CA PHE A 103 20.99 -10.51 58.64
C PHE A 103 20.54 -10.35 60.08
N ASP A 104 20.49 -9.10 60.56
CA ASP A 104 19.81 -8.73 61.80
C ASP A 104 18.33 -8.37 61.49
N HIS A 105 17.43 -8.68 62.42
CA HIS A 105 15.98 -8.56 62.24
C HIS A 105 15.39 -7.44 63.11
N THR A 106 15.73 -6.18 62.78
CA THR A 106 15.08 -5.01 63.39
C THR A 106 13.66 -4.83 62.85
N VAL A 107 12.65 -5.21 63.63
CA VAL A 107 11.22 -5.03 63.26
C VAL A 107 10.79 -3.58 63.49
N VAL A 108 10.81 -2.76 62.44
CA VAL A 108 10.19 -1.43 62.44
C VAL A 108 8.75 -1.53 61.92
N ARG A 109 7.76 -1.25 62.77
CA ARG A 109 6.38 -1.06 62.34
C ARG A 109 6.21 0.35 61.77
N VAL A 110 6.13 0.45 60.45
CA VAL A 110 5.63 1.66 59.78
C VAL A 110 4.15 1.46 59.50
N THR A 111 3.30 2.28 60.11
CA THR A 111 1.91 2.46 59.67
C THR A 111 1.91 3.32 58.41
N PRO A 112 1.29 2.90 57.29
CA PRO A 112 1.15 3.76 56.13
C PRO A 112 0.16 4.89 56.43
N ASP A 113 0.54 6.12 56.13
CA ASP A 113 -0.40 7.24 56.09
C ASP A 113 -1.46 7.00 54.99
N PRO A 114 -2.69 7.52 55.16
CA PRO A 114 -3.70 7.49 54.11
C PRO A 114 -3.21 8.29 52.90
N ALA A 115 -3.34 7.72 51.71
CA ALA A 115 -2.90 8.37 50.48
C ALA A 115 -3.62 9.72 50.27
N PRO A 116 -2.91 10.78 49.83
CA PRO A 116 -3.53 12.05 49.51
C PRO A 116 -4.53 11.89 48.37
N ALA A 117 -5.64 12.62 48.43
CA ALA A 117 -6.64 12.64 47.37
C ALA A 117 -6.03 13.12 46.04
N PRO A 118 -6.49 12.60 44.88
CA PRO A 118 -6.05 13.12 43.59
C PRO A 118 -6.44 14.60 43.45
N PRO A 119 -5.59 15.43 42.81
CA PRO A 119 -5.95 16.81 42.51
C PRO A 119 -7.19 16.85 41.61
N ALA A 120 -8.03 17.88 41.78
CA ALA A 120 -9.14 18.13 40.88
C ALA A 120 -8.61 18.40 39.45
N SER A 121 -9.39 18.01 38.44
CA SER A 121 -9.10 18.38 37.05
C SER A 121 -9.02 19.90 36.92
N PRO A 122 -8.04 20.45 36.17
CA PRO A 122 -8.09 21.85 35.80
C PRO A 122 -9.32 22.13 34.93
N GLU A 123 -9.97 23.27 35.17
CA GLU A 123 -10.99 23.81 34.27
C GLU A 123 -10.34 24.22 32.94
N PRO A 124 -11.08 24.23 31.81
CA PRO A 124 -10.55 24.71 30.55
C PRO A 124 -10.38 26.24 30.60
N ASP A 125 -9.14 26.72 30.53
CA ASP A 125 -8.85 28.14 30.30
C ASP A 125 -9.46 28.61 28.97
N PRO A 126 -9.95 29.87 28.89
CA PRO A 126 -10.62 30.40 27.71
C PRO A 126 -9.64 30.73 26.56
N ASP A 127 -10.14 30.68 25.32
CA ASP A 127 -9.40 31.06 24.13
C ASP A 127 -8.93 32.54 24.18
N PRO A 128 -7.71 32.86 23.73
CA PRO A 128 -7.27 34.25 23.56
C PRO A 128 -7.89 34.90 22.33
N ASP A 129 -8.27 36.18 22.44
CA ASP A 129 -8.85 36.99 21.35
C ASP A 129 -8.01 36.97 20.05
N GLU A 130 -8.63 36.61 18.92
CA GLU A 130 -8.08 36.95 17.60
C GLU A 130 -8.35 38.42 17.27
N SER A 131 -7.45 39.31 17.72
CA SER A 131 -7.31 40.64 17.12
C SER A 131 -5.86 41.10 17.01
N ASP A 132 -5.56 41.73 15.87
CA ASP A 132 -4.27 42.25 15.38
C ASP A 132 -3.13 41.25 15.08
N LEU A 133 -3.19 40.68 13.87
CA LEU A 133 -2.00 40.43 13.05
C LEU A 133 -2.20 41.01 11.64
N THR A 134 -2.12 42.34 11.52
CA THR A 134 -2.15 43.03 10.22
C THR A 134 -0.80 42.92 9.47
N GLY A 135 -0.52 41.76 8.87
CA GLY A 135 0.72 41.48 8.13
C GLY A 135 0.48 40.89 6.73
N THR A 136 1.03 41.54 5.69
CA THR A 136 0.76 41.20 4.28
C THR A 136 1.48 39.96 3.76
N ALA A 137 0.72 38.98 3.26
CA ALA A 137 1.15 37.97 2.30
C ALA A 137 0.00 37.67 1.32
N ALA A 138 0.31 37.46 0.04
CA ALA A 138 -0.69 37.34 -1.03
C ALA A 138 -0.87 35.90 -1.54
N ASP A 139 -2.08 35.61 -2.02
CA ASP A 139 -2.48 34.51 -2.90
C ASP A 139 -2.05 33.08 -2.50
N VAL A 140 -2.75 32.53 -1.50
CA VAL A 140 -3.05 31.09 -1.44
C VAL A 140 -4.56 30.91 -1.49
N ALA A 141 -5.08 30.41 -2.61
CA ALA A 141 -6.51 30.17 -2.76
C ALA A 141 -6.97 28.98 -1.90
N LEU A 142 -7.99 29.21 -1.06
CA LEU A 142 -8.65 28.16 -0.29
C LEU A 142 -9.41 27.22 -1.23
N VAL A 143 -9.36 25.91 -0.92
CA VAL A 143 -10.12 24.88 -1.64
C VAL A 143 -11.42 24.62 -0.90
N ASP A 144 -12.54 24.54 -1.64
CA ASP A 144 -13.85 24.21 -1.09
C ASP A 144 -13.96 22.72 -0.73
N GLU A 145 -14.29 22.42 0.52
CA GLU A 145 -14.46 21.05 1.06
C GLU A 145 -15.93 20.59 0.94
N SER A 146 -16.51 20.71 -0.26
CA SER A 146 -17.86 20.22 -0.55
C SER A 146 -17.88 18.75 -1.04
N PRO A 147 -18.93 17.95 -0.74
CA PRO A 147 -18.93 16.52 -1.07
C PRO A 147 -18.99 16.25 -2.58
N ILE A 148 -17.92 15.68 -3.13
CA ILE A 148 -17.81 15.42 -4.58
C ILE A 148 -18.58 14.15 -4.97
N ASP A 149 -19.56 14.29 -5.87
CA ASP A 149 -20.25 13.17 -6.51
C ASP A 149 -19.35 12.50 -7.57
N ASP A 150 -18.91 11.28 -7.30
CA ASP A 150 -18.10 10.48 -8.22
C ASP A 150 -18.89 9.98 -9.45
N ALA A 151 -20.22 9.88 -9.37
CA ALA A 151 -21.04 9.32 -10.46
C ALA A 151 -21.03 10.19 -11.73
N ALA A 152 -21.00 11.52 -11.56
CA ALA A 152 -20.91 12.47 -12.66
C ALA A 152 -19.57 12.37 -13.43
N ALA A 153 -18.48 12.01 -12.76
CA ALA A 153 -17.16 11.89 -13.37
C ALA A 153 -17.01 10.61 -14.21
N ASP A 154 -17.57 9.49 -13.74
CA ASP A 154 -17.52 8.21 -14.48
C ASP A 154 -18.44 8.23 -15.72
N ALA A 155 -19.54 8.99 -15.71
CA ALA A 155 -20.35 9.21 -16.90
C ALA A 155 -19.57 9.90 -18.05
N ALA A 156 -18.80 10.95 -17.73
CA ALA A 156 -17.99 11.69 -18.72
C ALA A 156 -16.80 10.88 -19.26
N LEU A 157 -16.35 9.83 -18.54
CA LEU A 157 -15.31 8.91 -19.01
C LEU A 157 -15.83 7.83 -19.95
N ALA A 158 -17.12 7.47 -19.86
CA ALA A 158 -17.74 6.46 -20.72
C ALA A 158 -17.90 6.94 -22.17
N GLU A 159 -18.21 8.22 -22.38
CA GLU A 159 -18.42 8.81 -23.71
C GLU A 159 -17.12 8.87 -24.55
N ALA A 160 -15.97 9.06 -23.89
CA ALA A 160 -14.67 9.15 -24.56
C ALA A 160 -14.06 7.80 -24.95
N ALA A 161 -14.60 6.67 -24.47
CA ALA A 161 -14.02 5.34 -24.65
C ALA A 161 -14.52 4.61 -25.92
N ALA A 162 -15.40 5.23 -26.71
CA ALA A 162 -16.08 4.57 -27.84
C ALA A 162 -15.28 4.54 -29.16
N THR A 163 -14.06 5.10 -29.20
CA THR A 163 -13.27 5.24 -30.44
C THR A 163 -11.76 5.03 -30.25
N GLU A 164 -11.31 3.77 -30.24
CA GLU A 164 -9.94 3.40 -30.64
C GLU A 164 -9.91 1.92 -31.07
N ALA A 165 -8.86 1.48 -31.76
CA ALA A 165 -8.73 0.13 -32.32
C ALA A 165 -7.37 -0.50 -31.96
N GLU A 166 -7.31 -1.83 -31.89
CA GLU A 166 -6.15 -2.60 -31.45
C GLU A 166 -4.95 -2.51 -32.43
N PRO A 167 -3.70 -2.36 -31.94
CA PRO A 167 -2.49 -2.36 -32.77
C PRO A 167 -2.05 -3.78 -33.20
N THR A 168 -1.21 -3.88 -34.22
CA THR A 168 -0.75 -5.15 -34.81
C THR A 168 0.56 -5.66 -34.20
N ALA A 169 0.82 -6.96 -34.37
CA ALA A 169 1.91 -7.67 -33.68
C ALA A 169 3.35 -7.27 -34.10
N GLU A 170 3.53 -6.53 -35.20
CA GLU A 170 4.86 -6.10 -35.67
C GLU A 170 5.43 -4.96 -34.81
N GLU A 171 4.59 -4.08 -34.24
CA GLU A 171 5.02 -3.00 -33.33
C GLU A 171 5.65 -3.54 -32.03
N LEU A 172 5.34 -4.80 -31.66
CA LEU A 172 5.88 -5.47 -30.47
C LEU A 172 7.29 -6.05 -30.69
N ALA A 173 7.77 -6.15 -31.93
CA ALA A 173 9.04 -6.82 -32.25
C ALA A 173 10.27 -5.90 -32.16
N GLU A 174 10.10 -4.59 -32.39
CA GLU A 174 11.23 -3.63 -32.38
C GLU A 174 11.61 -3.15 -30.96
N ASP A 175 10.68 -3.21 -30.00
CA ASP A 175 10.88 -2.73 -28.63
C ASP A 175 11.92 -3.58 -27.85
N GLU A 176 11.84 -4.91 -27.99
CA GLU A 176 12.80 -5.90 -27.40
C GLU A 176 14.25 -5.65 -27.85
N LEU A 177 14.45 -5.30 -29.12
CA LEU A 177 15.79 -5.05 -29.68
C LEU A 177 16.45 -3.81 -29.07
N SER A 178 15.67 -2.78 -28.76
CA SER A 178 16.16 -1.52 -28.18
C SER A 178 16.74 -1.70 -26.76
N LEU A 179 16.16 -2.58 -25.95
CA LEU A 179 16.59 -2.85 -24.57
C LEU A 179 17.98 -3.49 -24.48
N SER A 180 18.41 -4.20 -25.53
CA SER A 180 19.64 -4.98 -25.51
C SER A 180 20.92 -4.13 -25.53
N ALA A 181 20.87 -2.92 -26.10
CA ALA A 181 22.05 -2.09 -26.33
C ALA A 181 22.54 -1.35 -25.06
N ASP A 182 21.61 -0.85 -24.24
CA ASP A 182 21.89 -0.02 -23.05
C ASP A 182 22.61 -0.81 -21.93
N LEU A 183 22.47 -2.13 -21.92
CA LEU A 183 23.11 -3.03 -20.96
C LEU A 183 24.65 -3.12 -21.11
N SER A 184 25.22 -2.59 -22.20
CA SER A 184 26.67 -2.67 -22.48
C SER A 184 27.52 -1.58 -21.82
N ALA A 185 26.91 -0.50 -21.32
CA ALA A 185 27.63 0.76 -21.05
C ALA A 185 28.12 0.97 -19.59
N THR A 186 27.90 0.03 -18.66
CA THR A 186 28.29 0.19 -17.25
C THR A 186 29.37 -0.81 -16.82
N GLY A 187 30.64 -0.38 -16.95
CA GLY A 187 31.81 -1.18 -16.59
C GLY A 187 31.91 -1.47 -15.08
N LEU A 188 31.85 -2.75 -14.71
CA LEU A 188 32.07 -3.22 -13.34
C LEU A 188 33.58 -3.34 -13.05
N ALA A 189 34.13 -2.38 -12.30
CA ALA A 189 35.48 -2.49 -11.75
C ALA A 189 35.47 -3.25 -10.41
N GLN A 190 36.35 -4.24 -10.27
CA GLN A 190 36.54 -5.03 -9.04
C GLN A 190 37.97 -4.84 -8.52
N THR A 191 38.14 -4.37 -7.27
CA THR A 191 39.29 -4.70 -6.39
C THR A 191 39.08 -4.21 -4.95
N ASP A 192 38.85 -5.15 -4.04
CA ASP A 192 39.49 -5.38 -2.74
C ASP A 192 39.76 -4.27 -1.68
N ALA A 193 39.61 -4.72 -0.42
CA ALA A 193 40.30 -4.31 0.82
C ALA A 193 39.94 -2.97 1.53
N ALA A 194 39.29 -3.14 2.70
CA ALA A 194 39.55 -2.39 3.94
C ALA A 194 39.48 -0.84 3.92
N GLY A 195 38.40 -0.28 3.39
CA GLY A 195 37.95 1.09 3.66
C GLY A 195 36.45 1.11 3.94
N ALA A 196 35.95 2.13 4.65
CA ALA A 196 34.52 2.25 4.92
C ALA A 196 33.74 2.35 3.60
N THR A 197 32.94 1.32 3.27
CA THR A 197 32.24 1.23 1.99
C THR A 197 31.35 2.45 1.79
N ALA A 198 31.68 3.30 0.81
CA ALA A 198 30.84 4.43 0.44
C ALA A 198 29.42 3.94 0.16
N ALA A 199 28.44 4.44 0.91
CA ALA A 199 27.09 3.91 0.91
C ALA A 199 26.46 4.10 -0.48
N ALA A 200 26.40 3.02 -1.26
CA ALA A 200 26.16 3.02 -2.70
C ALA A 200 24.99 3.93 -3.09
N THR A 201 25.30 5.04 -3.76
CA THR A 201 24.35 6.10 -4.09
C THR A 201 23.27 5.57 -5.03
N ARG A 202 22.01 5.91 -4.77
CA ARG A 202 20.85 5.38 -5.51
C ARG A 202 20.11 6.47 -6.29
N VAL A 203 19.48 6.08 -7.38
CA VAL A 203 18.68 6.96 -8.25
C VAL A 203 17.23 6.99 -7.75
N ALA A 204 16.68 8.18 -7.51
CA ALA A 204 15.31 8.37 -6.98
C ALA A 204 14.23 7.68 -7.83
N THR A 205 14.43 7.63 -9.15
CA THR A 205 13.54 6.98 -10.13
C THR A 205 13.29 5.50 -9.86
N TYR A 206 14.31 4.79 -9.36
CA TYR A 206 14.27 3.34 -9.14
C TYR A 206 14.12 2.97 -7.67
N HIS A 207 14.73 3.72 -6.75
CA HIS A 207 14.60 3.53 -5.31
C HIS A 207 14.29 4.88 -4.64
N PRO A 208 13.01 5.30 -4.60
CA PRO A 208 12.61 6.64 -4.17
C PRO A 208 12.69 6.89 -2.65
N PHE A 209 12.48 8.16 -2.30
CA PHE A 209 12.35 8.77 -0.97
C PHE A 209 13.64 8.90 -0.16
N ALA A 210 13.65 9.83 0.79
CA ALA A 210 14.77 10.09 1.69
C ALA A 210 15.22 8.82 2.44
N ILE A 211 16.46 8.81 2.95
CA ILE A 211 16.94 7.76 3.85
C ILE A 211 16.17 7.73 5.19
N SER A 212 15.51 8.85 5.53
CA SER A 212 14.62 9.02 6.68
C SER A 212 13.16 8.64 6.40
N ALA A 213 12.82 8.21 5.18
CA ALA A 213 11.45 7.82 4.83
C ALA A 213 11.07 6.45 5.43
N PRO A 214 9.80 6.23 5.84
CA PRO A 214 9.32 4.90 6.25
C PRO A 214 9.48 3.82 5.18
N ALA A 215 9.57 4.22 3.91
CA ALA A 215 9.89 3.32 2.80
C ALA A 215 11.25 2.63 3.00
N ASN A 216 12.27 3.36 3.48
CA ASN A 216 13.68 2.98 3.38
C ASN A 216 14.33 2.65 4.73
N ILE A 217 13.65 2.92 5.84
CA ILE A 217 14.11 2.55 7.18
C ILE A 217 13.80 1.08 7.44
N SER A 218 14.84 0.28 7.65
CA SER A 218 14.68 -1.13 8.03
C SER A 218 14.05 -1.26 9.42
N LEU A 219 13.33 -2.36 9.64
CA LEU A 219 12.90 -2.83 10.95
C LEU A 219 14.10 -2.89 11.92
N GLY A 220 13.86 -2.58 13.19
CA GLY A 220 14.88 -2.50 14.23
C GLY A 220 14.71 -3.57 15.32
N SER A 221 15.77 -3.81 16.09
CA SER A 221 15.80 -4.82 17.16
C SER A 221 14.81 -4.56 18.30
N GLY A 222 14.26 -3.34 18.41
CA GLY A 222 13.21 -2.97 19.36
C GLY A 222 11.78 -3.28 18.89
N ALA A 223 11.59 -3.86 17.70
CA ALA A 223 10.27 -4.21 17.17
C ALA A 223 9.51 -5.20 18.08
N LYS A 224 8.33 -4.77 18.55
CA LYS A 224 7.40 -5.58 19.34
C LYS A 224 6.32 -6.14 18.43
N PHE A 225 6.19 -7.46 18.40
CA PHE A 225 5.24 -8.16 17.54
C PHE A 225 4.02 -8.62 18.34
N GLU A 226 2.84 -8.54 17.74
CA GLU A 226 1.66 -9.28 18.18
C GLU A 226 1.82 -10.80 18.02
N SER A 227 1.06 -11.59 18.79
CA SER A 227 0.91 -13.02 18.54
C SER A 227 -0.02 -13.27 17.34
N SER A 228 0.00 -14.48 16.76
CA SER A 228 -0.96 -14.88 15.71
C SER A 228 -2.42 -14.82 16.17
N SER A 229 -2.68 -14.91 17.48
CA SER A 229 -4.01 -14.82 18.09
C SER A 229 -4.40 -13.43 18.59
N SER A 230 -3.49 -12.45 18.57
CA SER A 230 -3.77 -11.07 18.96
C SER A 230 -4.69 -10.38 17.95
N THR A 231 -5.62 -9.54 18.42
CA THR A 231 -6.81 -9.11 17.65
C THR A 231 -6.53 -8.57 16.24
N ARG A 232 -5.50 -7.75 16.04
CA ARG A 232 -5.22 -7.14 14.72
C ARG A 232 -4.54 -8.13 13.79
N THR A 233 -3.56 -8.87 14.29
CA THR A 233 -2.89 -9.95 13.55
C THR A 233 -3.86 -11.06 13.18
N ALA A 234 -4.66 -11.54 14.13
CA ALA A 234 -5.72 -12.52 13.89
C ALA A 234 -6.75 -12.02 12.89
N ALA A 235 -7.11 -10.73 12.89
CA ALA A 235 -8.00 -10.14 11.88
C ALA A 235 -7.36 -10.06 10.49
N PHE A 236 -6.09 -9.64 10.41
CA PHE A 236 -5.32 -9.59 9.16
C PHE A 236 -5.18 -10.97 8.50
N LEU A 237 -5.05 -12.04 9.30
CA LEU A 237 -4.81 -13.41 8.84
C LEU A 237 -6.06 -14.17 8.33
N ARG A 238 -7.25 -13.55 8.27
CA ARG A 238 -8.50 -14.18 7.79
C ARG A 238 -8.75 -14.04 6.27
N GLY A 239 -7.77 -13.61 5.49
CA GLY A 239 -7.95 -13.15 4.12
C GLY A 239 -7.20 -13.97 3.09
N THR A 240 -7.46 -13.64 1.82
CA THR A 240 -6.78 -14.26 0.67
C THR A 240 -5.55 -13.43 0.31
N PRO A 241 -4.31 -13.96 0.44
CA PRO A 241 -3.10 -13.26 0.04
C PRO A 241 -2.92 -13.28 -1.49
N VAL A 242 -2.77 -12.10 -2.09
CA VAL A 242 -2.53 -11.91 -3.54
C VAL A 242 -1.42 -10.88 -3.80
N ILE A 243 -0.96 -10.80 -5.04
CA ILE A 243 -0.07 -9.73 -5.54
C ILE A 243 -0.72 -9.16 -6.80
N ASN A 244 -1.05 -7.88 -6.80
CA ASN A 244 -1.58 -7.17 -7.96
C ASN A 244 -0.42 -6.77 -8.89
N HIS A 245 -0.63 -6.83 -10.21
CA HIS A 245 0.47 -6.71 -11.20
C HIS A 245 0.06 -6.06 -12.51
N THR A 246 -0.99 -6.56 -13.17
CA THR A 246 -1.51 -5.97 -14.43
C THR A 246 -2.67 -5.02 -14.18
N THR A 247 -3.43 -5.27 -13.11
CA THR A 247 -4.63 -4.55 -12.70
C THR A 247 -4.64 -4.38 -11.18
N TRP A 248 -5.33 -3.35 -10.71
CA TRP A 248 -5.41 -2.90 -9.31
C TRP A 248 -4.04 -2.70 -8.66
N THR A 249 -3.10 -2.20 -9.44
CA THR A 249 -1.74 -1.84 -9.02
C THR A 249 -1.39 -0.41 -9.43
N ILE A 250 -0.12 -0.02 -9.38
CA ILE A 250 0.38 1.26 -9.91
C ILE A 250 1.19 0.98 -11.17
N ALA A 251 0.78 1.52 -12.32
CA ALA A 251 1.65 1.63 -13.48
C ALA A 251 2.67 2.76 -13.26
N THR A 252 3.93 2.59 -13.66
CA THR A 252 4.88 3.70 -13.68
C THR A 252 5.46 3.90 -15.08
N ALA A 253 5.63 5.17 -15.46
CA ALA A 253 6.30 5.58 -16.68
C ALA A 253 7.45 6.52 -16.31
N ILE A 254 8.61 6.32 -16.95
CA ILE A 254 9.80 7.16 -16.77
C ILE A 254 9.93 8.00 -18.04
N ALA A 255 9.68 9.30 -17.92
CA ALA A 255 9.77 10.23 -19.04
C ALA A 255 11.22 10.67 -19.28
N THR A 256 11.61 10.66 -20.55
CA THR A 256 12.90 11.17 -21.06
C THR A 256 12.78 12.61 -21.55
N SER A 257 13.90 13.28 -21.82
CA SER A 257 13.92 14.57 -22.51
C SER A 257 13.35 14.51 -23.94
N SER A 258 13.32 13.32 -24.56
CA SER A 258 12.67 13.04 -25.84
C SER A 258 11.17 12.71 -25.74
N SER A 259 10.66 12.35 -24.54
CA SER A 259 9.23 12.04 -24.35
C SER A 259 8.36 13.28 -24.61
N PRO A 260 7.26 13.17 -25.38
CA PRO A 260 6.46 14.32 -25.78
C PRO A 260 5.82 15.03 -24.58
N LEU A 261 5.57 16.34 -24.76
CA LEU A 261 4.77 17.11 -23.82
C LEU A 261 3.29 16.80 -24.04
N ALA A 262 2.64 16.24 -23.02
CA ALA A 262 1.23 15.89 -23.03
C ALA A 262 0.45 16.78 -22.06
N LYS A 263 -0.79 17.11 -22.45
CA LYS A 263 -1.74 17.85 -21.62
C LYS A 263 -2.56 16.87 -20.79
N VAL A 264 -2.57 17.07 -19.47
CA VAL A 264 -3.33 16.27 -18.50
C VAL A 264 -4.39 17.17 -17.87
N LYS A 265 -5.66 16.98 -18.25
CA LYS A 265 -6.80 17.73 -17.68
C LYS A 265 -7.35 16.99 -16.47
N ASN A 266 -7.32 17.61 -15.29
CA ASN A 266 -8.09 17.14 -14.15
C ASN A 266 -9.59 17.46 -14.38
N LEU A 267 -10.44 16.44 -14.35
CA LEU A 267 -11.88 16.56 -14.59
C LEU A 267 -12.65 17.09 -13.38
N LYS A 268 -12.12 16.92 -12.14
CA LYS A 268 -12.73 17.45 -10.92
C LYS A 268 -12.41 18.93 -10.67
N THR A 269 -11.20 19.39 -11.03
CA THR A 269 -10.77 20.78 -10.80
C THR A 269 -10.68 21.64 -12.08
N GLY A 270 -10.86 21.05 -13.27
CA GLY A 270 -10.70 21.71 -14.57
C GLY A 270 -9.25 22.05 -14.96
N VAL A 271 -8.31 22.06 -14.00
CA VAL A 271 -6.90 22.41 -14.20
C VAL A 271 -6.24 21.49 -15.22
N THR A 272 -5.53 22.09 -16.18
CA THR A 272 -4.74 21.34 -17.18
C THR A 272 -3.26 21.53 -16.92
N THR A 273 -2.56 20.46 -16.56
CA THR A 273 -1.10 20.46 -16.38
C THR A 273 -0.44 19.94 -17.66
N THR A 274 0.71 20.51 -18.07
CA THR A 274 1.51 19.95 -19.16
C THR A 274 2.76 19.30 -18.58
N ILE A 275 2.97 18.01 -18.84
CA ILE A 275 4.09 17.20 -18.34
C ILE A 275 4.67 16.36 -19.49
N ARG A 276 5.86 15.79 -19.34
CA ARG A 276 6.35 14.79 -20.31
C ARG A 276 5.79 13.41 -19.96
N ILE A 277 5.31 12.69 -20.98
CA ILE A 277 4.80 11.32 -20.87
C ILE A 277 5.34 10.53 -22.07
N PRO A 278 5.95 9.34 -21.91
CA PRO A 278 6.31 8.49 -23.05
C PRO A 278 5.10 8.14 -23.91
N SER A 279 5.26 8.05 -25.24
CA SER A 279 4.19 7.67 -26.17
C SER A 279 3.59 6.29 -25.88
N THR A 280 4.46 5.35 -25.49
CA THR A 280 4.18 3.97 -25.08
C THR A 280 3.54 3.84 -23.70
N ALA A 281 3.46 4.92 -22.92
CA ALA A 281 2.99 4.86 -21.54
C ALA A 281 1.50 4.51 -21.45
N LYS A 282 1.17 3.61 -20.52
CA LYS A 282 -0.19 3.10 -20.27
C LYS A 282 -0.49 3.18 -18.77
N SER A 283 -1.73 3.49 -18.42
CA SER A 283 -2.27 3.29 -17.06
C SER A 283 -2.47 1.79 -16.79
N THR A 284 -2.82 1.41 -15.55
CA THR A 284 -3.38 0.07 -15.32
C THR A 284 -4.72 -0.12 -16.04
N ASN A 285 -5.03 -1.37 -16.43
CA ASN A 285 -6.26 -1.70 -17.14
C ASN A 285 -7.39 -2.10 -16.17
N ASP A 286 -7.84 -1.14 -15.36
CA ASP A 286 -8.89 -1.33 -14.37
C ASP A 286 -9.75 -0.06 -14.20
N SER A 287 -10.56 -0.01 -13.14
CA SER A 287 -11.44 1.10 -12.75
C SER A 287 -10.70 2.35 -12.25
N ASP A 288 -9.49 2.16 -11.75
CA ASP A 288 -8.73 3.15 -11.00
C ASP A 288 -7.68 3.83 -11.89
N LYS A 289 -7.20 3.11 -12.91
CA LYS A 289 -6.24 3.56 -13.94
C LYS A 289 -5.08 4.31 -13.30
N ALA A 290 -4.51 3.72 -12.26
CA ALA A 290 -3.52 4.36 -11.41
C ALA A 290 -2.15 4.41 -12.13
N MET A 291 -1.54 5.59 -12.16
CA MET A 291 -0.33 5.82 -12.94
C MET A 291 0.57 6.88 -12.28
N THR A 292 1.85 6.55 -12.10
CA THR A 292 2.89 7.52 -11.73
C THR A 292 3.77 7.84 -12.94
N VAL A 293 3.92 9.12 -13.29
CA VAL A 293 4.84 9.58 -14.35
C VAL A 293 6.02 10.30 -13.73
N ILE A 294 7.20 9.66 -13.71
CA ILE A 294 8.46 10.26 -13.27
C ILE A 294 9.02 11.11 -14.41
N GLN A 295 9.43 12.35 -14.14
CA GLN A 295 9.93 13.31 -15.13
C GLN A 295 11.44 13.14 -15.38
N PRO A 296 12.01 13.79 -16.43
CA PRO A 296 13.41 13.56 -16.82
C PRO A 296 14.47 14.13 -15.86
N ASP A 297 14.06 14.85 -14.81
CA ASP A 297 14.94 15.20 -13.69
C ASP A 297 15.19 14.02 -12.75
N GLY A 298 14.47 12.90 -12.93
CA GLY A 298 14.60 11.67 -12.18
C GLY A 298 13.95 11.67 -10.79
N TYR A 299 13.54 12.85 -10.29
CA TYR A 299 12.99 13.02 -8.93
C TYR A 299 11.64 13.74 -8.86
N THR A 300 11.20 14.49 -9.87
CA THR A 300 9.80 14.96 -9.94
C THR A 300 8.93 13.80 -10.43
N ALA A 301 7.89 13.45 -9.69
CA ALA A 301 6.88 12.50 -10.14
C ALA A 301 5.47 13.10 -10.08
N TYR A 302 4.63 12.73 -11.04
CA TYR A 302 3.20 13.04 -11.04
C TYR A 302 2.41 11.76 -10.80
N GLU A 303 1.72 11.67 -9.66
CA GLU A 303 0.89 10.53 -9.29
C GLU A 303 -0.56 10.82 -9.64
N CYS A 304 -1.17 9.99 -10.49
CA CYS A 304 -2.50 10.20 -11.05
C CYS A 304 -3.48 9.05 -10.71
N TYR A 305 -4.76 9.40 -10.62
CA TYR A 305 -5.90 8.49 -10.44
C TYR A 305 -6.97 8.76 -11.52
N LYS A 306 -7.56 7.69 -12.06
CA LYS A 306 -8.39 7.68 -13.29
C LYS A 306 -7.64 8.23 -14.52
N MET A 307 -6.32 7.98 -14.60
CA MET A 307 -5.46 8.50 -15.67
C MET A 307 -5.81 7.83 -17.00
N THR A 308 -6.40 8.58 -17.94
CA THR A 308 -6.99 8.05 -19.18
C THR A 308 -6.45 8.80 -20.39
N LYS A 309 -5.99 8.08 -21.41
CA LYS A 309 -5.54 8.68 -22.69
C LYS A 309 -6.78 9.02 -23.52
N VAL A 310 -6.81 10.22 -24.10
CA VAL A 310 -7.93 10.77 -24.91
C VAL A 310 -7.42 11.41 -26.21
N GLY A 311 -6.35 10.85 -26.75
CA GLY A 311 -5.62 11.34 -27.92
C GLY A 311 -4.10 11.29 -27.74
N THR A 312 -3.35 11.46 -28.83
CA THR A 312 -1.89 11.19 -28.91
C THR A 312 -1.08 11.76 -27.74
N ASN A 313 -1.29 13.05 -27.44
CA ASN A 313 -0.63 13.80 -26.36
C ASN A 313 -1.66 14.44 -25.39
N SER A 314 -2.82 13.81 -25.23
CA SER A 314 -3.95 14.32 -24.44
C SER A 314 -4.43 13.27 -23.46
N TRP A 315 -4.54 13.64 -22.18
CA TRP A 315 -4.96 12.77 -21.09
C TRP A 315 -5.95 13.46 -20.16
N THR A 316 -6.81 12.68 -19.51
CA THR A 316 -7.66 13.10 -18.40
C THR A 316 -7.30 12.37 -17.11
N THR A 317 -7.67 12.94 -15.97
CA THR A 317 -7.46 12.38 -14.63
C THR A 317 -8.52 12.95 -13.68
N THR A 318 -8.79 12.34 -12.53
CA THR A 318 -9.65 12.94 -11.48
C THR A 318 -8.88 13.37 -10.24
N SER A 319 -7.65 12.88 -10.05
CA SER A 319 -6.72 13.38 -9.03
C SER A 319 -5.28 13.27 -9.52
N MET A 320 -4.47 14.29 -9.24
CA MET A 320 -3.08 14.43 -9.70
C MET A 320 -2.29 15.20 -8.65
N VAL A 321 -1.22 14.60 -8.11
CA VAL A 321 -0.30 15.29 -7.18
C VAL A 321 1.13 15.30 -7.72
N LYS A 322 1.88 16.37 -7.43
CA LYS A 322 3.30 16.47 -7.74
C LYS A 322 4.12 16.05 -6.51
N GLN A 323 4.85 14.96 -6.64
CA GLN A 323 5.73 14.39 -5.62
C GLN A 323 7.19 14.76 -5.91
N ASP A 324 7.97 15.06 -4.88
CA ASP A 324 9.44 14.99 -4.93
C ASP A 324 9.89 13.64 -4.38
N LEU A 325 10.51 12.81 -5.22
CA LEU A 325 11.03 11.48 -4.86
C LEU A 325 12.28 11.55 -3.96
N ARG A 326 12.74 12.74 -3.56
CA ARG A 326 13.74 12.94 -2.50
C ARG A 326 13.09 13.23 -1.14
N SER A 327 11.78 13.48 -1.10
CA SER A 327 11.00 13.68 0.14
C SER A 327 10.77 12.38 0.92
N THR A 328 9.96 12.40 1.99
CA THR A 328 9.55 11.18 2.70
C THR A 328 8.47 10.37 2.00
N GLY A 329 7.84 10.89 0.93
CA GLY A 329 6.69 10.28 0.27
C GLY A 329 5.37 10.35 1.07
N LEU A 330 5.34 11.18 2.13
CA LEU A 330 4.20 11.33 3.05
C LEU A 330 3.51 12.70 2.99
N ALA A 331 4.02 13.65 2.20
CA ALA A 331 3.46 15.01 2.14
C ALA A 331 2.21 15.08 1.25
N VAL A 332 2.23 14.35 0.13
CA VAL A 332 1.13 14.17 -0.81
C VAL A 332 1.09 12.72 -1.29
N GLY A 333 -0.06 12.27 -1.79
CA GLY A 333 -0.22 10.94 -2.37
C GLY A 333 -1.66 10.64 -2.73
N THR A 334 -1.89 9.99 -3.87
CA THR A 334 -3.25 9.66 -4.33
C THR A 334 -3.86 8.46 -3.60
N ARG A 335 -3.04 7.55 -3.03
CA ARG A 335 -3.50 6.38 -2.28
C ARG A 335 -4.51 6.74 -1.17
N ALA A 336 -5.40 5.83 -0.79
CA ALA A 336 -6.38 6.03 0.29
C ALA A 336 -5.74 6.51 1.61
N SER A 337 -4.52 6.07 1.92
CA SER A 337 -3.74 6.50 3.09
C SER A 337 -3.11 7.90 2.99
N GLY A 338 -3.11 8.52 1.80
CA GLY A 338 -2.46 9.80 1.52
C GLY A 338 -0.94 9.75 1.31
N VAL A 339 -0.34 8.55 1.31
CA VAL A 339 1.10 8.37 0.98
C VAL A 339 1.28 8.10 -0.52
N SER A 340 2.50 8.26 -1.00
CA SER A 340 2.84 8.06 -2.42
C SER A 340 2.39 6.71 -2.98
N GLN A 341 1.92 6.70 -4.23
CA GLN A 341 1.77 5.49 -5.05
C GLN A 341 3.03 4.61 -5.05
N LEU A 342 4.23 5.20 -5.09
CA LEU A 342 5.49 4.47 -5.11
C LEU A 342 5.94 3.97 -3.73
N MET A 343 5.29 4.37 -2.62
CA MET A 343 5.65 3.85 -1.30
C MET A 343 5.29 2.37 -1.20
N GLY A 344 6.29 1.51 -1.36
CA GLY A 344 6.19 0.06 -1.23
C GLY A 344 5.69 -0.70 -2.46
N LEU A 345 5.63 -0.05 -3.63
CA LEU A 345 5.41 -0.71 -4.92
C LEU A 345 6.66 -1.54 -5.29
N ILE A 346 6.52 -2.86 -5.40
CA ILE A 346 7.60 -3.75 -5.84
C ILE A 346 7.94 -3.44 -7.31
N ARG A 347 9.18 -3.03 -7.58
CA ARG A 347 9.62 -2.50 -8.89
C ARG A 347 10.16 -3.58 -9.82
N ALA A 348 10.07 -3.37 -11.13
CA ALA A 348 10.56 -4.33 -12.13
C ALA A 348 12.06 -4.69 -11.94
N LYS A 349 12.92 -3.70 -11.68
CA LYS A 349 14.37 -3.92 -11.45
C LYS A 349 14.67 -4.74 -10.18
N GLU A 350 13.81 -4.68 -9.16
CA GLU A 350 13.96 -5.42 -7.90
C GLU A 350 13.56 -6.90 -8.06
N VAL A 351 12.51 -7.14 -8.85
CA VAL A 351 12.06 -8.47 -9.26
C VAL A 351 13.10 -9.15 -10.16
N ALA A 352 13.80 -8.39 -11.01
CA ALA A 352 14.96 -8.88 -11.76
C ALA A 352 16.14 -9.20 -10.82
N ALA A 353 16.55 -8.26 -9.97
CA ALA A 353 17.70 -8.38 -9.07
C ALA A 353 17.49 -9.31 -7.84
N LYS A 354 16.27 -9.85 -7.65
CA LYS A 354 15.87 -10.67 -6.49
C LYS A 354 16.16 -9.98 -5.14
N LYS A 355 15.97 -8.65 -5.10
CA LYS A 355 16.22 -7.80 -3.92
C LYS A 355 15.27 -6.62 -3.91
N ILE A 356 14.40 -6.56 -2.90
CA ILE A 356 13.45 -5.46 -2.66
C ILE A 356 13.91 -4.73 -1.38
N PRO A 357 14.59 -3.57 -1.46
CA PRO A 357 15.27 -2.92 -0.34
C PRO A 357 14.41 -1.88 0.39
N HIS A 358 13.09 -2.10 0.47
CA HIS A 358 12.12 -1.16 1.04
C HIS A 358 10.93 -1.86 1.70
N THR A 359 10.13 -1.13 2.48
CA THR A 359 8.87 -1.64 3.09
C THR A 359 7.83 -1.95 2.01
N ILE A 360 7.06 -3.02 2.14
CA ILE A 360 6.08 -3.43 1.11
C ILE A 360 4.72 -2.73 1.28
N ALA A 361 4.09 -2.32 0.18
CA ALA A 361 2.71 -1.82 0.19
C ALA A 361 1.72 -2.97 0.37
N ILE A 362 0.84 -2.85 1.35
CA ILE A 362 -0.24 -3.81 1.64
C ILE A 362 -1.59 -3.09 1.49
N ALA A 363 -2.58 -3.78 0.93
CA ALA A 363 -3.99 -3.43 1.02
C ALA A 363 -4.80 -4.55 1.66
N ILE A 364 -5.93 -4.20 2.28
CA ILE A 364 -6.83 -5.16 2.95
C ILE A 364 -8.32 -4.78 2.78
N PRO A 365 -9.26 -5.74 2.98
CA PRO A 365 -10.71 -5.48 2.90
C PRO A 365 -11.26 -4.57 3.99
N ASP A 366 -12.40 -3.93 3.72
CA ASP A 366 -13.18 -3.16 4.71
C ASP A 366 -13.53 -3.96 5.97
N ALA A 367 -13.75 -5.27 5.85
CA ALA A 367 -13.99 -6.20 6.96
C ALA A 367 -12.75 -6.48 7.83
N MET A 368 -11.58 -5.98 7.43
CA MET A 368 -10.33 -5.98 8.21
C MET A 368 -9.93 -4.58 8.66
N LEU A 369 -10.14 -3.56 7.81
CA LEU A 369 -9.87 -2.16 8.12
C LEU A 369 -10.70 -1.68 9.32
N LYS A 370 -10.08 -0.91 10.20
CA LYS A 370 -10.75 -0.19 11.30
C LYS A 370 -10.79 1.30 10.96
N THR A 371 -11.90 1.97 11.23
CA THR A 371 -12.03 3.43 11.09
C THR A 371 -11.00 4.15 11.98
N GLY A 372 -10.29 5.09 11.39
CA GLY A 372 -9.10 5.73 11.95
C GLY A 372 -7.82 5.17 11.33
N TYR A 373 -6.81 6.02 11.20
CA TYR A 373 -5.51 5.67 10.64
C TYR A 373 -4.38 5.89 11.67
N VAL A 374 -3.23 5.27 11.43
CA VAL A 374 -2.00 5.43 12.21
C VAL A 374 -0.83 5.77 11.29
N TRP A 375 0.24 6.35 11.83
CA TRP A 375 1.44 6.64 11.05
C TRP A 375 2.01 5.35 10.41
N PRO A 376 2.43 5.35 9.12
CA PRO A 376 2.72 6.50 8.27
C PRO A 376 1.53 7.06 7.46
N ALA A 377 0.32 6.49 7.57
CA ALA A 377 -0.84 7.04 6.90
C ALA A 377 -1.17 8.47 7.41
N ARG A 378 -1.72 9.27 6.50
CA ARG A 378 -2.05 10.70 6.69
C ARG A 378 -3.55 10.97 6.60
N ARG A 379 -4.28 10.09 5.90
CA ARG A 379 -5.73 10.04 5.78
C ARG A 379 -6.18 8.57 5.64
N GLN A 380 -7.46 8.39 5.32
CA GLN A 380 -8.11 7.13 4.99
C GLN A 380 -9.14 7.41 3.89
N ASP A 381 -9.90 6.40 3.46
CA ASP A 381 -11.06 6.62 2.58
C ASP A 381 -12.11 7.55 3.23
N SER A 382 -12.73 8.43 2.45
CA SER A 382 -13.79 9.34 2.94
C SER A 382 -14.99 8.59 3.54
N ASN A 383 -15.32 7.43 2.98
CA ASN A 383 -16.39 6.56 3.48
C ASN A 383 -15.96 5.59 4.60
N ALA A 384 -14.78 5.75 5.21
CA ALA A 384 -14.25 4.83 6.24
C ALA A 384 -15.13 4.65 7.48
N SER A 385 -16.04 5.59 7.79
CA SER A 385 -17.01 5.45 8.89
C SER A 385 -18.11 4.42 8.57
N SER A 386 -18.66 4.46 7.35
CA SER A 386 -19.70 3.54 6.88
C SER A 386 -19.12 2.24 6.32
N ALA A 387 -17.98 2.27 5.66
CA ALA A 387 -17.37 1.11 5.00
C ALA A 387 -16.57 0.20 5.96
N TYR A 388 -15.60 0.73 6.71
CA TYR A 388 -14.66 -0.10 7.50
C TYR A 388 -15.36 -0.76 8.71
N LYS A 389 -15.12 -2.04 8.96
CA LYS A 389 -15.81 -2.86 10.01
C LYS A 389 -14.89 -3.83 10.78
N GLY A 390 -13.60 -3.85 10.46
CA GLY A 390 -12.61 -4.70 11.09
C GLY A 390 -11.88 -4.04 12.27
N GLN A 391 -10.61 -4.40 12.44
CA GLN A 391 -9.81 -4.13 13.65
C GLN A 391 -8.43 -3.52 13.37
N VAL A 392 -8.00 -3.47 12.11
CA VAL A 392 -6.65 -3.05 11.71
C VAL A 392 -6.71 -1.63 11.10
N PRO A 393 -6.19 -0.59 11.78
CA PRO A 393 -6.15 0.76 11.22
C PRO A 393 -5.33 0.84 9.93
N MET A 394 -5.73 1.72 9.01
CA MET A 394 -4.87 2.07 7.88
C MET A 394 -3.56 2.69 8.38
N GLY A 395 -2.44 2.38 7.73
CA GLY A 395 -1.08 2.68 8.16
C GLY A 395 -0.44 1.64 9.08
N THR A 396 -1.18 0.63 9.55
CA THR A 396 -0.60 -0.42 10.42
C THR A 396 0.56 -1.15 9.72
N MET A 397 1.71 -1.24 10.40
CA MET A 397 2.87 -2.01 9.96
C MET A 397 2.73 -3.48 10.35
N LEU A 398 3.06 -4.38 9.43
CA LEU A 398 3.24 -5.81 9.69
C LEU A 398 4.61 -6.27 9.19
N ALA A 399 5.18 -7.30 9.81
CA ALA A 399 6.44 -7.90 9.39
C ALA A 399 6.47 -9.39 9.76
N ILE A 400 7.34 -10.15 9.10
CA ILE A 400 7.71 -11.50 9.53
C ILE A 400 8.71 -11.35 10.69
N PRO A 401 8.50 -11.99 11.86
CA PRO A 401 9.44 -11.90 12.97
C PRO A 401 10.87 -12.37 12.61
N PRO A 402 11.92 -11.69 13.07
CA PRO A 402 13.33 -12.05 12.83
C PRO A 402 13.75 -13.47 13.20
N SER A 403 13.02 -14.12 14.11
CA SER A 403 13.26 -15.51 14.54
C SER A 403 12.77 -16.57 13.56
N VAL A 404 12.00 -16.19 12.54
CA VAL A 404 11.53 -17.10 11.49
C VAL A 404 12.65 -17.36 10.49
N ASN A 405 13.05 -18.62 10.29
CA ASN A 405 13.97 -18.96 9.21
C ASN A 405 13.24 -19.00 7.86
N VAL A 406 13.31 -17.90 7.10
CA VAL A 406 12.68 -17.81 5.77
C VAL A 406 13.39 -18.65 4.70
N SER A 407 14.66 -19.01 4.89
CA SER A 407 15.42 -19.79 3.90
C SER A 407 15.02 -21.28 3.87
N SER A 408 14.49 -21.82 4.97
CA SER A 408 13.99 -23.20 5.07
C SER A 408 12.57 -23.39 4.51
N LEU A 409 11.92 -22.35 3.98
CA LEU A 409 10.51 -22.41 3.51
C LEU A 409 10.33 -22.92 2.07
N GLY A 410 11.42 -23.34 1.39
CA GLY A 410 11.36 -23.85 0.02
C GLY A 410 10.77 -22.83 -0.96
N LEU A 411 11.28 -21.60 -0.94
CA LEU A 411 10.81 -20.48 -1.76
C LEU A 411 11.58 -20.42 -3.09
N SER A 412 10.95 -19.84 -4.11
CA SER A 412 11.65 -19.32 -5.29
C SER A 412 12.62 -18.18 -4.91
N ALA A 413 13.52 -17.81 -5.83
CA ALA A 413 14.40 -16.66 -5.62
C ALA A 413 13.60 -15.35 -5.42
N GLU A 414 12.47 -15.21 -6.13
CA GLU A 414 11.52 -14.11 -5.95
C GLU A 414 10.81 -14.16 -4.59
N GLY A 415 10.34 -15.34 -4.19
CA GLY A 415 9.71 -15.54 -2.89
C GLY A 415 10.65 -15.25 -1.72
N LEU A 416 11.93 -15.63 -1.84
CA LEU A 416 12.96 -15.32 -0.85
C LEU A 416 13.31 -13.82 -0.81
N ALA A 417 13.28 -13.13 -1.96
CA ALA A 417 13.44 -11.67 -2.01
C ALA A 417 12.31 -10.96 -1.24
N LEU A 418 11.06 -11.36 -1.48
CA LEU A 418 9.89 -10.85 -0.75
C LEU A 418 9.95 -11.20 0.74
N ALA A 419 10.34 -12.44 1.09
CA ALA A 419 10.45 -12.88 2.48
C ALA A 419 11.48 -12.06 3.27
N ARG A 420 12.63 -11.75 2.65
CA ARG A 420 13.66 -10.87 3.23
C ARG A 420 13.12 -9.45 3.42
N ALA A 421 12.48 -8.87 2.40
CA ALA A 421 11.88 -7.54 2.52
C ALA A 421 10.85 -7.47 3.67
N LEU A 422 10.00 -8.48 3.81
CA LEU A 422 9.00 -8.57 4.88
C LEU A 422 9.59 -8.86 6.29
N GLN A 423 10.82 -9.38 6.40
CA GLN A 423 11.56 -9.42 7.67
C GLN A 423 12.33 -8.13 7.96
N ASP A 424 12.92 -7.53 6.93
CA ASP A 424 13.94 -6.49 7.07
C ASP A 424 13.35 -5.08 7.03
N TYR A 425 12.27 -4.86 6.30
CA TYR A 425 11.54 -3.58 6.19
C TYR A 425 10.05 -3.72 6.49
N GLY A 426 9.52 -4.95 6.57
CA GLY A 426 8.10 -5.22 6.77
C GLY A 426 7.25 -4.74 5.60
N GLY A 427 5.98 -4.44 5.90
CA GLY A 427 5.08 -3.76 5.00
C GLY A 427 4.02 -2.97 5.76
N HIS A 428 3.43 -1.98 5.09
CA HIS A 428 2.46 -1.06 5.67
C HIS A 428 1.12 -1.18 4.93
N ILE A 429 0.02 -1.21 5.67
CA ILE A 429 -1.33 -1.11 5.08
C ILE A 429 -1.52 0.33 4.59
N VAL A 430 -1.43 0.55 3.28
CA VAL A 430 -1.51 1.87 2.64
C VAL A 430 -2.79 2.04 1.81
N GLU A 431 -3.58 0.98 1.68
CA GLU A 431 -4.72 0.92 0.77
C GLU A 431 -5.86 0.02 1.23
N ARG A 432 -7.02 0.20 0.57
CA ARG A 432 -8.17 -0.72 0.59
C ARG A 432 -8.15 -1.63 -0.64
N ALA A 433 -8.49 -2.91 -0.46
CA ALA A 433 -8.68 -3.85 -1.58
C ALA A 433 -9.61 -5.00 -1.20
N GLY A 434 -10.25 -5.66 -2.18
CA GLY A 434 -11.11 -6.83 -1.93
C GLY A 434 -10.39 -8.08 -1.40
N MET A 435 -9.05 -8.08 -1.32
CA MET A 435 -8.20 -9.17 -0.82
C MET A 435 -6.99 -8.59 -0.08
N VAL A 436 -6.14 -9.45 0.51
CA VAL A 436 -4.86 -9.01 1.11
C VAL A 436 -3.82 -8.88 0.00
N ALA A 437 -3.79 -7.72 -0.64
CA ALA A 437 -2.98 -7.48 -1.83
C ALA A 437 -1.62 -6.83 -1.49
N LEU A 438 -0.57 -7.35 -2.12
CA LEU A 438 0.69 -6.64 -2.33
C LEU A 438 0.70 -5.99 -3.73
N TYR A 439 1.55 -5.00 -3.95
CA TYR A 439 1.61 -4.24 -5.20
C TYR A 439 2.92 -4.50 -5.93
N ALA A 440 2.84 -4.99 -7.18
CA ALA A 440 3.97 -5.05 -8.11
C ALA A 440 3.68 -4.21 -9.36
N GLU A 441 4.72 -3.57 -9.90
CA GLU A 441 4.68 -2.76 -11.10
C GLU A 441 4.41 -3.62 -12.37
N PRO A 442 3.53 -3.22 -13.31
CA PRO A 442 3.17 -4.01 -14.49
C PRO A 442 4.30 -4.40 -15.44
N SER A 443 5.45 -3.74 -15.36
CA SER A 443 6.65 -4.02 -16.17
C SER A 443 7.60 -5.05 -15.53
N ALA A 444 7.22 -5.67 -14.40
CA ALA A 444 7.98 -6.79 -13.83
C ALA A 444 7.72 -8.09 -14.61
N ASP A 445 8.69 -9.03 -14.58
CA ASP A 445 8.51 -10.35 -15.20
C ASP A 445 7.28 -11.07 -14.61
N ALA A 446 6.28 -11.31 -15.46
CA ALA A 446 5.04 -11.96 -15.07
C ALA A 446 5.26 -13.38 -14.53
N ALA A 447 6.29 -14.10 -14.99
CA ALA A 447 6.64 -15.43 -14.49
C ALA A 447 7.29 -15.36 -13.09
N ALA A 448 8.19 -14.40 -12.86
CA ALA A 448 8.73 -14.06 -11.53
C ALA A 448 7.62 -13.68 -10.56
N ILE A 449 6.68 -12.83 -10.96
CA ILE A 449 5.53 -12.46 -10.14
C ILE A 449 4.60 -13.67 -9.90
N ALA A 450 4.44 -14.59 -10.87
CA ALA A 450 3.69 -15.83 -10.66
C ALA A 450 4.35 -16.74 -9.60
N ARG A 451 5.68 -16.88 -9.61
CA ARG A 451 6.44 -17.59 -8.56
C ARG A 451 6.27 -16.89 -7.20
N MET A 452 6.45 -15.57 -7.15
CA MET A 452 6.28 -14.76 -5.93
C MET A 452 4.86 -14.88 -5.35
N LYS A 453 3.81 -14.94 -6.19
CA LYS A 453 2.41 -15.18 -5.78
C LYS A 453 2.21 -16.54 -5.10
N VAL A 454 2.91 -17.59 -5.53
CA VAL A 454 2.85 -18.90 -4.87
C VAL A 454 3.50 -18.82 -3.48
N ASP A 455 4.67 -18.19 -3.38
CA ASP A 455 5.40 -18.08 -2.13
C ASP A 455 4.77 -17.10 -1.12
N TRP A 456 4.11 -16.03 -1.57
CA TRP A 456 3.37 -15.12 -0.68
C TRP A 456 2.31 -15.86 0.16
N ARG A 457 1.70 -16.92 -0.37
CA ARG A 457 0.77 -17.78 0.38
C ARG A 457 1.43 -18.54 1.54
N LYS A 458 2.74 -18.87 1.43
CA LYS A 458 3.54 -19.49 2.49
C LYS A 458 3.98 -18.45 3.55
N LEU A 459 4.24 -17.22 3.11
CA LEU A 459 4.76 -16.13 3.94
C LEU A 459 3.67 -15.40 4.75
N TYR A 460 2.47 -15.25 4.17
CA TYR A 460 1.35 -14.54 4.78
C TYR A 460 0.98 -15.03 6.20
N PRO A 461 0.89 -16.34 6.50
CA PRO A 461 0.66 -16.86 7.86
C PRO A 461 1.74 -16.52 8.90
N LEU A 462 2.90 -16.03 8.46
CA LEU A 462 4.06 -15.68 9.31
C LEU A 462 4.05 -14.20 9.71
N MET A 463 3.25 -13.36 9.04
CA MET A 463 3.13 -11.92 9.30
C MET A 463 2.53 -11.64 10.68
N ARG A 464 3.11 -10.69 11.42
CA ARG A 464 2.60 -10.17 12.70
C ARG A 464 2.54 -8.65 12.66
N VAL A 465 1.57 -8.05 13.34
CA VAL A 465 1.51 -6.59 13.50
C VAL A 465 2.65 -6.11 14.39
N VAL A 466 3.34 -5.05 13.98
CA VAL A 466 4.38 -4.37 14.77
C VAL A 466 3.71 -3.30 15.63
N THR A 467 3.70 -3.48 16.95
CA THR A 467 2.85 -2.70 17.86
C THR A 467 3.41 -1.33 18.23
N ASN A 468 4.73 -1.15 18.10
CA ASN A 468 5.46 0.07 18.46
C ASN A 468 6.04 0.84 17.26
N ASN A 469 5.47 0.68 16.06
CA ASN A 469 5.82 1.51 14.91
C ASN A 469 5.14 2.89 15.03
N THR A 470 5.94 3.95 15.12
CA THR A 470 5.47 5.36 15.14
C THR A 470 6.43 6.25 14.35
N SER A 471 6.04 7.51 14.10
CA SER A 471 6.91 8.52 13.48
C SER A 471 8.25 8.73 14.21
N THR A 472 8.27 8.54 15.52
CA THR A 472 9.47 8.67 16.38
C THR A 472 10.17 7.33 16.65
N ASN A 473 9.49 6.20 16.45
CA ASN A 473 10.02 4.86 16.68
C ASN A 473 9.81 3.95 15.45
N ILE A 474 10.26 4.44 14.30
CA ILE A 474 10.06 3.81 12.98
C ILE A 474 10.64 2.39 13.00
N GLY A 475 9.84 1.41 12.57
CA GLY A 475 10.22 0.00 12.54
C GLY A 475 10.54 -0.60 13.92
N GLY A 476 10.07 0.01 15.02
CA GLY A 476 10.30 -0.46 16.38
C GLY A 476 11.57 0.06 17.06
N GLY A 477 12.46 0.75 16.34
CA GLY A 477 13.70 1.33 16.88
C GLY A 477 14.79 0.32 17.24
N GLY A 478 15.89 0.80 17.84
CA GLY A 478 17.08 -0.01 18.13
C GLY A 478 17.94 -0.31 16.90
N THR A 479 18.74 -1.38 16.96
CA THR A 479 19.70 -1.76 15.91
C THR A 479 18.96 -2.17 14.64
N ARG A 480 19.30 -1.53 13.52
CA ARG A 480 18.66 -1.74 12.21
C ARG A 480 19.08 -3.09 11.60
N ARG A 481 18.10 -3.84 11.06
CA ARG A 481 18.32 -5.14 10.40
C ARG A 481 19.13 -5.04 9.10
N GLN A 482 19.01 -3.94 8.38
CA GLN A 482 19.81 -3.62 7.20
C GLN A 482 20.49 -2.26 7.43
N PRO A 483 21.64 -1.99 6.79
CA PRO A 483 22.21 -0.64 6.79
C PRO A 483 21.21 0.36 6.18
N ALA A 484 21.41 1.65 6.47
CA ALA A 484 20.65 2.70 5.82
C ALA A 484 20.79 2.58 4.29
N ALA A 485 19.70 2.84 3.55
CA ALA A 485 19.79 3.00 2.10
C ALA A 485 20.80 4.11 1.75
N GLY A 486 21.46 3.98 0.59
CA GLY A 486 22.44 4.97 0.16
C GLY A 486 21.86 6.38 0.02
N ALA A 487 22.74 7.38 -0.04
CA ALA A 487 22.32 8.73 -0.40
C ALA A 487 21.67 8.74 -1.80
N LEU A 488 20.76 9.68 -2.03
CA LEU A 488 20.25 9.93 -3.36
C LEU A 488 21.32 10.65 -4.19
N GLN A 489 21.41 10.28 -5.47
CA GLN A 489 22.07 11.08 -6.51
C GLN A 489 21.18 12.28 -6.89
#